data_AF-A0A7S1IJS2-F1
#
_entry.id   AF-A0A7S1IJS2-F1
#
_cell.length_a   1.000
_cell.length_b   1.000
_cell.length_c   1.000
_cell.angle_alpha   90.00
_cell.angle_beta   90.00
_cell.angle_gamma   90.00
#
_symmetry.space_group_name_H-M   'P 1'
#
loop_
_entity.id
_entity.type
_entity.pdbx_description
1 polymer ?
#
loop_
_entity_poly.entity_id
_entity_poly.type
_entity_poly.pdbx_seq_one_letter_code
_entity_poly.pdbx_strand_id
1 'polypeptide(L)'
;PQRASDVVSLTLGAEFDNLNVVNGNTAWNRLGKLGNGGTTQVQMKAVTDILKDHTKKHIEQLDGRNIAMVAHAVAKLNLKVDLMDALAERAQNPTVLPTLNAQGVANILWAFAKVGSLHVGLMEKLAETAMRPEVLLDCNAQGIANMAWSFATLGVSNVRFMETLARQAIQPDIISTVNSQGIANICWAF
;
A
#
# COMPACT_ATOMS: atom_id res chain seq x y z
N PRO A 1 0.40 15.44 -28.30
CA PRO A 1 1.78 14.92 -28.53
C PRO A 1 2.80 15.50 -27.55
N GLN A 2 3.06 16.82 -27.55
CA GLN A 2 4.03 17.48 -26.64
C GLN A 2 3.74 17.22 -25.15
N ARG A 3 2.51 17.48 -24.69
CA ARG A 3 2.11 17.27 -23.29
C ARG A 3 2.16 15.81 -22.81
N ALA A 4 2.16 14.83 -23.73
CA ALA A 4 2.27 13.42 -23.39
C ALA A 4 3.71 13.02 -23.10
N SER A 5 4.62 13.56 -23.91
CA SER A 5 6.05 13.53 -23.63
C SER A 5 6.37 14.20 -22.29
N ASP A 6 5.70 15.30 -21.95
CA ASP A 6 5.96 16.03 -20.70
C ASP A 6 5.56 15.26 -19.45
N VAL A 7 4.42 14.55 -19.44
CA VAL A 7 3.97 13.74 -18.30
C VAL A 7 4.84 12.48 -18.15
N VAL A 8 5.18 11.83 -19.27
CA VAL A 8 6.12 10.70 -19.29
C VAL A 8 7.49 11.16 -18.79
N SER A 9 7.98 12.31 -19.25
CA SER A 9 9.24 12.91 -18.82
C SER A 9 9.20 13.46 -17.39
N LEU A 10 8.06 13.90 -16.86
CA LEU A 10 7.92 14.35 -15.46
C LEU A 10 7.83 13.16 -14.50
N THR A 11 7.20 12.07 -14.93
CA THR A 11 7.01 10.87 -14.09
C THR A 11 8.21 9.94 -14.15
N LEU A 12 8.70 9.66 -15.36
CA LEU A 12 9.79 8.72 -15.65
C LEU A 12 11.12 9.44 -15.92
N GLY A 13 11.14 10.77 -16.11
CA GLY A 13 12.40 11.52 -16.23
C GLY A 13 13.27 11.09 -17.42
N ALA A 14 14.57 11.35 -17.28
CA ALA A 14 15.64 10.69 -18.04
C ALA A 14 15.84 9.22 -17.64
N GLU A 15 15.04 8.70 -16.70
CA GLU A 15 15.14 7.34 -16.18
C GLU A 15 14.32 6.34 -17.01
N PHE A 16 13.53 6.80 -17.99
CA PHE A 16 12.76 5.93 -18.89
C PHE A 16 13.63 4.88 -19.58
N ASP A 17 14.79 5.29 -20.09
CA ASP A 17 15.73 4.42 -20.79
C ASP A 17 16.54 3.52 -19.84
N ASN A 18 16.50 3.79 -18.52
CA ASN A 18 17.26 3.10 -17.48
C ASN A 18 16.36 2.70 -16.28
N LEU A 19 15.13 2.25 -16.56
CA LEU A 19 14.22 1.78 -15.53
C LEU A 19 14.83 0.58 -14.79
N ASN A 20 15.08 0.76 -13.50
CA ASN A 20 15.47 -0.28 -12.54
C ASN A 20 14.43 -0.32 -11.39
N VAL A 21 14.64 -1.18 -10.39
CA VAL A 21 13.70 -1.32 -9.25
C VAL A 21 13.53 -0.01 -8.50
N VAL A 22 14.62 0.69 -8.19
CA VAL A 22 14.63 1.92 -7.36
C VAL A 22 13.87 3.05 -8.07
N ASN A 23 14.18 3.28 -9.34
CA ASN A 23 13.57 4.35 -10.13
C ASN A 23 12.10 4.03 -10.46
N GLY A 24 11.78 2.75 -10.73
CA GLY A 24 10.39 2.30 -10.91
C GLY A 24 9.51 2.52 -9.68
N ASN A 25 10.01 2.20 -8.48
CA ASN A 25 9.28 2.43 -7.23
C ASN A 25 9.08 3.93 -6.94
N THR A 26 10.09 4.73 -7.26
CA THR A 26 10.01 6.19 -7.15
C THR A 26 8.96 6.77 -8.09
N ALA A 27 8.89 6.27 -9.32
CA ALA A 27 7.88 6.64 -10.30
C ALA A 27 6.46 6.29 -9.82
N TRP A 28 6.23 5.10 -9.27
CA TRP A 28 4.93 4.74 -8.65
C TRP A 28 4.51 5.73 -7.56
N ASN A 29 5.42 6.09 -6.66
CA ASN A 29 5.12 7.01 -5.57
C ASN A 29 4.78 8.42 -6.09
N ARG A 30 5.50 8.92 -7.10
CA ARG A 30 5.17 10.18 -7.78
C ARG A 30 3.79 10.11 -8.42
N LEU A 31 3.51 9.02 -9.15
CA LEU A 31 2.25 8.82 -9.84
C LEU A 31 1.05 8.78 -8.88
N GLY A 32 1.18 8.07 -7.75
CA GLY A 32 0.14 8.03 -6.72
C GLY A 32 -0.11 9.37 -6.01
N LYS A 33 0.86 10.29 -6.01
CA LYS A 33 0.68 11.67 -5.52
C LYS A 33 0.02 12.59 -6.55
N LEU A 34 0.22 12.32 -7.83
CA LEU A 34 -0.38 13.08 -8.94
C LEU A 34 -1.87 12.79 -9.15
N GLY A 35 -2.46 11.86 -8.39
CA GLY A 35 -3.82 11.31 -8.54
C GLY A 35 -4.98 12.30 -8.32
N ASN A 36 -4.92 13.48 -8.92
CA ASN A 36 -6.01 14.38 -9.32
C ASN A 36 -5.52 15.69 -10.01
N GLY A 37 -4.24 15.81 -10.40
CA GLY A 37 -3.67 17.04 -10.96
C GLY A 37 -3.23 16.93 -12.43
N GLY A 38 -3.99 17.55 -13.35
CA GLY A 38 -3.50 18.06 -14.65
C GLY A 38 -3.16 17.08 -15.79
N THR A 39 -2.97 15.78 -15.52
CA THR A 39 -2.58 14.78 -16.53
C THR A 39 -3.78 14.21 -17.28
N THR A 40 -3.69 14.04 -18.61
CA THR A 40 -4.79 13.42 -19.38
C THR A 40 -4.89 11.91 -19.11
N GLN A 41 -6.11 11.37 -19.16
CA GLN A 41 -6.39 9.95 -18.88
C GLN A 41 -5.57 8.98 -19.77
N VAL A 42 -5.32 9.35 -21.03
CA VAL A 42 -4.54 8.54 -21.98
C VAL A 42 -3.06 8.47 -21.59
N GLN A 43 -2.47 9.59 -21.15
CA GLN A 43 -1.06 9.64 -20.72
C GLN A 43 -0.85 8.86 -19.42
N MET A 44 -1.79 9.02 -18.49
CA MET A 44 -1.79 8.27 -17.23
C MET A 44 -1.80 6.76 -17.52
N LYS A 45 -2.66 6.30 -18.44
CA LYS A 45 -2.74 4.90 -18.82
C LYS A 45 -1.40 4.35 -19.37
N ALA A 46 -0.79 5.06 -20.32
CA ALA A 46 0.47 4.62 -20.93
C ALA A 46 1.60 4.49 -19.89
N VAL A 47 1.74 5.47 -18.99
CA VAL A 47 2.74 5.41 -17.91
C VAL A 47 2.44 4.27 -16.94
N THR A 48 1.17 4.04 -16.58
CA THR A 48 0.80 2.94 -15.69
C THR A 48 1.07 1.56 -16.30
N ASP A 49 0.87 1.39 -17.61
CA ASP A 49 1.13 0.12 -18.28
C ASP A 49 2.63 -0.21 -18.31
N ILE A 50 3.47 0.78 -18.63
CA ILE A 50 4.94 0.61 -18.63
C ILE A 50 5.45 0.26 -17.23
N LEU A 51 5.00 1.00 -16.21
CA LEU A 51 5.40 0.73 -14.83
C LEU A 51 4.90 -0.63 -14.34
N LYS A 52 3.69 -1.02 -14.70
CA LYS A 52 3.14 -2.34 -14.38
C LYS A 52 4.00 -3.46 -14.96
N ASP A 53 4.35 -3.39 -16.24
CA ASP A 53 5.15 -4.43 -16.91
C ASP A 53 6.57 -4.48 -16.32
N HIS A 54 7.17 -3.32 -16.07
CA HIS A 54 8.48 -3.22 -15.42
C HIS A 54 8.48 -3.79 -14.01
N THR A 55 7.46 -3.47 -13.20
CA THR A 55 7.31 -4.00 -11.84
C THR A 55 7.14 -5.51 -11.85
N LYS A 56 6.30 -6.06 -12.75
CA LYS A 56 6.15 -7.51 -12.90
C LYS A 56 7.48 -8.18 -13.25
N LYS A 57 8.27 -7.60 -14.16
CA LYS A 57 9.59 -8.15 -14.56
C LYS A 57 10.60 -8.19 -13.39
N HIS A 58 10.46 -7.31 -12.40
CA HIS A 58 11.38 -7.21 -11.27
C HIS A 58 10.73 -7.54 -9.92
N ILE A 59 9.60 -8.27 -9.93
CA ILE A 59 8.80 -8.52 -8.72
C ILE A 59 9.61 -9.20 -7.60
N GLU A 60 10.48 -10.14 -7.97
CA GLU A 60 11.35 -10.87 -7.03
C GLU A 60 12.37 -9.99 -6.31
N GLN A 61 12.70 -8.83 -6.88
CA GLN A 61 13.66 -7.88 -6.31
C GLN A 61 13.00 -6.88 -5.35
N LEU A 62 11.66 -6.83 -5.29
CA LEU A 62 10.95 -5.92 -4.40
C LEU A 62 11.06 -6.38 -2.96
N ASP A 63 11.49 -5.49 -2.07
CA ASP A 63 11.41 -5.65 -0.62
C ASP A 63 10.03 -5.22 -0.08
N GLY A 64 9.81 -5.37 1.24
CA GLY A 64 8.53 -5.00 1.86
C GLY A 64 8.17 -3.53 1.70
N ARG A 65 9.15 -2.62 1.77
CA ARG A 65 8.93 -1.18 1.58
C ARG A 65 8.48 -0.89 0.15
N ASN A 66 9.13 -1.49 -0.82
CA ASN A 66 8.84 -1.33 -2.24
C ASN A 66 7.42 -1.84 -2.56
N ILE A 67 7.07 -3.02 -2.06
CA ILE A 67 5.72 -3.58 -2.22
C ILE A 67 4.67 -2.65 -1.64
N ALA A 68 4.87 -2.13 -0.42
CA ALA A 68 3.93 -1.21 0.21
C ALA A 68 3.75 0.09 -0.59
N MET A 69 4.83 0.63 -1.14
CA MET A 69 4.79 1.83 -1.99
C MET A 69 4.02 1.59 -3.29
N VAL A 70 4.31 0.48 -3.98
CA VAL A 70 3.64 0.13 -5.24
C VAL A 70 2.16 -0.16 -5.00
N ALA A 71 1.83 -1.02 -4.03
CA ALA A 71 0.44 -1.37 -3.72
C ALA A 71 -0.40 -0.13 -3.39
N HIS A 72 0.12 0.77 -2.55
CA HIS A 72 -0.56 2.01 -2.20
C HIS A 72 -0.77 2.93 -3.42
N ALA A 73 0.22 3.05 -4.31
CA ALA A 73 0.09 3.84 -5.53
C ALA A 73 -0.94 3.23 -6.50
N VAL A 74 -0.85 1.93 -6.75
CA VAL A 74 -1.77 1.14 -7.58
C VAL A 74 -3.22 1.29 -7.09
N ALA A 75 -3.42 1.20 -5.78
CA ALA A 75 -4.74 1.38 -5.16
C ALA A 75 -5.28 2.80 -5.31
N LYS A 76 -4.44 3.83 -5.16
CA LYS A 76 -4.84 5.23 -5.40
C LYS A 76 -5.23 5.49 -6.86
N LEU A 77 -4.59 4.80 -7.79
CA LEU A 77 -4.86 4.90 -9.23
C LEU A 77 -5.99 3.96 -9.69
N ASN A 78 -6.56 3.16 -8.77
CA ASN A 78 -7.61 2.19 -9.04
C ASN A 78 -7.26 1.19 -10.17
N LEU A 79 -5.98 0.81 -10.25
CA LEU A 79 -5.49 -0.21 -11.20
C LEU A 79 -5.70 -1.58 -10.55
N LYS A 80 -6.47 -2.48 -11.18
CA LYS A 80 -6.89 -3.74 -10.54
C LYS A 80 -6.41 -5.02 -11.24
N VAL A 81 -6.30 -6.05 -10.40
CA VAL A 81 -6.13 -7.50 -10.65
C VAL A 81 -4.69 -7.95 -10.85
N ASP A 82 -4.15 -8.03 -12.07
CA ASP A 82 -2.91 -8.80 -12.28
C ASP A 82 -1.66 -8.31 -11.53
N LEU A 83 -1.55 -7.01 -11.24
CA LEU A 83 -0.41 -6.48 -10.47
C LEU A 83 -0.60 -6.69 -8.96
N MET A 84 -1.84 -6.63 -8.46
CA MET A 84 -2.12 -6.86 -7.05
C MET A 84 -1.91 -8.33 -6.67
N ASP A 85 -2.25 -9.26 -7.57
CA ASP A 85 -1.98 -10.68 -7.39
C ASP A 85 -0.48 -10.96 -7.28
N ALA A 86 0.33 -10.42 -8.19
CA ALA A 86 1.79 -10.56 -8.17
C ALA A 86 2.42 -9.94 -6.91
N LEU A 87 1.93 -8.77 -6.48
CA LEU A 87 2.36 -8.16 -5.22
C LEU A 87 1.95 -9.00 -4.01
N ALA A 88 0.78 -9.63 -4.03
CA ALA A 88 0.31 -10.49 -2.94
C ALA A 88 1.15 -11.75 -2.80
N GLU A 89 1.50 -12.39 -3.92
CA GLU A 89 2.38 -13.55 -3.93
C GLU A 89 3.77 -13.18 -3.38
N ARG A 90 4.36 -12.10 -3.91
CA ARG A 90 5.67 -11.63 -3.46
C ARG A 90 5.66 -11.22 -1.97
N ALA A 91 4.63 -10.52 -1.51
CA ALA A 91 4.49 -10.08 -0.12
C ALA A 91 4.47 -11.25 0.86
N GLN A 92 3.95 -12.41 0.46
CA GLN A 92 3.87 -13.61 1.29
C GLN A 92 5.19 -14.39 1.36
N ASN A 93 6.21 -14.00 0.59
CA ASN A 93 7.51 -14.64 0.64
C ASN A 93 8.15 -14.45 2.04
N PRO A 94 8.70 -15.51 2.66
CA PRO A 94 9.30 -15.43 4.00
C PRO A 94 10.42 -14.40 4.15
N THR A 95 11.08 -14.01 3.04
CA THR A 95 12.13 -12.98 3.03
C THR A 95 11.58 -11.56 3.11
N VAL A 96 10.28 -11.35 2.83
CA VAL A 96 9.66 -10.03 2.70
C VAL A 96 8.95 -9.60 3.98
N LEU A 97 8.09 -10.45 4.54
CA LEU A 97 7.30 -10.12 5.75
C LEU A 97 8.17 -9.62 6.92
N PRO A 98 9.37 -10.17 7.20
CA PRO A 98 10.26 -9.65 8.24
C PRO A 98 10.76 -8.23 7.99
N THR A 99 10.76 -7.76 6.75
CA THR A 99 11.25 -6.41 6.37
C THR A 99 10.18 -5.32 6.50
N LEU A 100 8.92 -5.69 6.75
CA LEU A 100 7.81 -4.74 6.87
C LEU A 100 7.77 -4.08 8.25
N ASN A 101 7.76 -2.74 8.24
CA ASN A 101 7.43 -1.92 9.41
C ASN A 101 5.91 -1.63 9.47
N ALA A 102 5.48 -0.89 10.50
CA ALA A 102 4.06 -0.63 10.75
C ALA A 102 3.37 0.08 9.57
N GLN A 103 4.04 1.10 9.02
CA GLN A 103 3.54 1.83 7.86
C GLN A 103 3.43 0.93 6.61
N GLY A 104 4.41 0.06 6.39
CA GLY A 104 4.40 -0.89 5.29
C GLY A 104 3.20 -1.82 5.35
N VAL A 105 2.94 -2.41 6.53
CA VAL A 105 1.79 -3.30 6.75
C VAL A 105 0.47 -2.55 6.52
N ALA A 106 0.31 -1.37 7.14
CA ALA A 106 -0.91 -0.59 7.01
C ALA A 106 -1.19 -0.16 5.56
N ASN A 107 -0.15 0.22 4.80
CA ASN A 107 -0.28 0.60 3.40
C ASN A 107 -0.69 -0.57 2.51
N ILE A 108 -0.12 -1.77 2.74
CA ILE A 108 -0.51 -2.97 2.01
C ILE A 108 -1.96 -3.31 2.32
N LEU A 109 -2.33 -3.46 3.60
CA LEU A 109 -3.71 -3.76 4.00
C LEU A 109 -4.72 -2.77 3.41
N TRP A 110 -4.44 -1.47 3.52
CA TRP A 110 -5.29 -0.42 2.96
C TRP A 110 -5.41 -0.53 1.45
N ALA A 111 -4.30 -0.79 0.74
CA ALA A 111 -4.31 -0.91 -0.71
C ALA A 111 -5.21 -2.05 -1.18
N PHE A 112 -5.06 -3.23 -0.59
CA PHE A 112 -5.86 -4.42 -0.92
C PHE A 112 -7.35 -4.19 -0.61
N ALA A 113 -7.67 -3.59 0.55
CA ALA A 113 -9.05 -3.23 0.89
C ALA A 113 -9.63 -2.17 -0.06
N LYS A 114 -8.86 -1.13 -0.40
CA LYS A 114 -9.31 -0.03 -1.27
C LYS A 114 -9.67 -0.53 -2.67
N VAL A 115 -8.92 -1.48 -3.21
CA VAL A 115 -9.24 -2.09 -4.52
C VAL A 115 -10.21 -3.26 -4.42
N GLY A 116 -10.57 -3.71 -3.22
CA GLY A 116 -11.45 -4.87 -3.01
C GLY A 116 -10.82 -6.19 -3.45
N SER A 117 -9.50 -6.34 -3.35
CA SER A 117 -8.78 -7.59 -3.66
C SER A 117 -8.52 -8.35 -2.37
N LEU A 118 -9.25 -9.43 -2.15
CA LEU A 118 -9.11 -10.25 -0.94
C LEU A 118 -8.12 -11.40 -1.17
N HIS A 119 -7.03 -11.40 -0.41
CA HIS A 119 -6.11 -12.54 -0.30
C HIS A 119 -6.00 -12.95 1.17
N VAL A 120 -6.87 -13.88 1.61
CA VAL A 120 -7.00 -14.26 3.03
C VAL A 120 -5.64 -14.62 3.66
N GLY A 121 -4.83 -15.45 3.00
CA GLY A 121 -3.51 -15.84 3.53
C GLY A 121 -2.52 -14.68 3.66
N LEU A 122 -2.58 -13.66 2.78
CA LEU A 122 -1.79 -12.44 2.95
C LEU A 122 -2.30 -11.61 4.13
N MET A 123 -3.62 -11.45 4.26
CA MET A 123 -4.23 -10.69 5.36
C MET A 123 -3.83 -11.27 6.72
N GLU A 124 -3.90 -12.59 6.88
CA GLU A 124 -3.49 -13.30 8.09
C GLU A 124 -2.01 -13.07 8.43
N LYS A 125 -1.11 -13.27 7.45
CA LYS A 125 0.33 -13.04 7.62
C LYS A 125 0.67 -11.58 7.96
N LEU A 126 -0.05 -10.62 7.38
CA LEU A 126 0.11 -9.20 7.69
C LEU A 126 -0.40 -8.86 9.10
N ALA A 127 -1.51 -9.46 9.54
CA ALA A 127 -1.96 -9.33 10.93
C ALA A 127 -0.95 -9.91 11.92
N GLU A 128 -0.41 -11.11 11.66
CA GLU A 128 0.66 -11.69 12.46
C GLU A 128 1.90 -10.79 12.52
N THR A 129 2.27 -10.23 11.36
CA THR A 129 3.38 -9.28 11.24
C THR A 129 3.13 -8.00 12.05
N ALA A 130 1.92 -7.43 11.98
CA ALA A 130 1.53 -6.23 12.73
C ALA A 130 1.46 -6.46 14.24
N MET A 131 1.17 -7.68 14.69
CA MET A 131 1.14 -8.04 16.11
C MET A 131 2.53 -8.29 16.72
N ARG A 132 3.60 -8.29 15.92
CA ARG A 132 4.97 -8.35 16.46
C ARG A 132 5.26 -7.11 17.30
N PRO A 133 5.88 -7.22 18.49
CA PRO A 133 6.08 -6.09 19.39
C PRO A 133 6.76 -4.89 18.72
N GLU A 134 7.80 -5.12 17.93
CA GLU A 134 8.55 -4.08 17.23
C GLU A 134 7.74 -3.35 16.16
N VAL A 135 6.74 -4.00 15.55
CA VAL A 135 5.85 -3.40 14.56
C VAL A 135 4.67 -2.71 15.25
N LEU A 136 4.12 -3.33 16.29
CA LEU A 136 2.98 -2.78 17.02
C LEU A 136 3.34 -1.48 17.74
N LEU A 137 4.54 -1.38 18.31
CA LEU A 137 5.03 -0.18 18.98
C LEU A 137 5.36 0.97 18.00
N ASP A 138 5.61 0.65 16.73
CA ASP A 138 5.84 1.63 15.65
C ASP A 138 4.52 2.09 14.99
N CYS A 139 3.38 1.50 15.38
CA CYS A 139 2.09 1.89 14.85
C CYS A 139 1.67 3.27 15.33
N ASN A 140 1.38 4.17 14.38
CA ASN A 140 0.70 5.42 14.66
C ASN A 140 -0.82 5.29 14.49
N ALA A 141 -1.55 6.33 14.91
CA ALA A 141 -3.00 6.42 14.82
C ALA A 141 -3.57 6.10 13.42
N GLN A 142 -2.94 6.64 12.37
CA GLN A 142 -3.38 6.40 10.99
C GLN A 142 -3.16 4.95 10.57
N GLY A 143 -2.02 4.35 10.96
CA GLY A 143 -1.71 2.96 10.72
C GLY A 143 -2.77 2.04 11.33
N ILE A 144 -3.11 2.27 12.60
CA ILE A 144 -4.13 1.50 13.32
C ILE A 144 -5.50 1.61 12.63
N ALA A 145 -5.93 2.84 12.32
CA ALA A 145 -7.19 3.08 11.64
C ALA A 145 -7.26 2.40 10.26
N ASN A 146 -6.17 2.48 9.47
CA ASN A 146 -6.10 1.84 8.17
C ASN A 146 -6.16 0.31 8.27
N MET A 147 -5.44 -0.28 9.23
CA MET A 147 -5.45 -1.73 9.42
C MET A 147 -6.83 -2.23 9.84
N ALA A 148 -7.46 -1.60 10.83
CA ALA A 148 -8.82 -1.95 11.28
C ALA A 148 -9.85 -1.82 10.15
N TRP A 149 -9.86 -0.67 9.46
CA TRP A 149 -10.75 -0.41 8.33
C TRP A 149 -10.59 -1.45 7.21
N SER A 150 -9.36 -1.89 6.95
CA SER A 150 -9.08 -2.85 5.88
C SER A 150 -9.67 -4.24 6.18
N PHE A 151 -9.54 -4.72 7.42
CA PHE A 151 -10.13 -5.99 7.84
C PHE A 151 -11.65 -5.96 7.79
N ALA A 152 -12.26 -4.88 8.30
CA ALA A 152 -13.70 -4.68 8.25
C ALA A 152 -14.23 -4.57 6.81
N THR A 153 -13.57 -3.78 5.95
CA THR A 153 -13.96 -3.57 4.55
C THR A 153 -13.90 -4.84 3.72
N LEU A 154 -12.90 -5.68 3.95
CA LEU A 154 -12.75 -6.96 3.25
C LEU A 154 -13.55 -8.11 3.90
N GLY A 155 -14.23 -7.86 5.03
CA GLY A 155 -15.01 -8.87 5.73
C GLY A 155 -14.15 -10.00 6.33
N VAL A 156 -12.89 -9.74 6.65
CA VAL A 156 -11.97 -10.73 7.22
C VAL A 156 -12.10 -10.72 8.74
N SER A 157 -12.57 -11.83 9.31
CA SER A 157 -12.62 -11.98 10.77
C SER A 157 -11.25 -12.36 11.32
N ASN A 158 -10.68 -11.50 12.16
CA ASN A 158 -9.50 -11.80 12.97
C ASN A 158 -9.63 -11.12 14.33
N VAL A 159 -10.37 -11.76 15.23
CA VAL A 159 -10.74 -11.20 16.55
C VAL A 159 -9.50 -10.77 17.33
N ARG A 160 -8.46 -11.61 17.39
CA ARG A 160 -7.23 -11.32 18.12
C ARG A 160 -6.53 -10.07 17.60
N PHE A 161 -6.44 -9.92 16.27
CA PHE A 161 -5.81 -8.75 15.67
C PHE A 161 -6.63 -7.49 15.93
N MET A 162 -7.94 -7.56 15.73
CA MET A 162 -8.85 -6.43 15.97
C MET A 162 -8.81 -5.98 17.43
N GLU A 163 -8.87 -6.90 18.40
CA GLU A 163 -8.71 -6.56 19.82
C GLU A 163 -7.35 -5.92 20.13
N THR A 164 -6.29 -6.39 19.49
CA THR A 164 -4.94 -5.81 19.63
C THR A 164 -4.90 -4.37 19.13
N LEU A 165 -5.49 -4.11 17.95
CA LEU A 165 -5.61 -2.75 17.40
C LEU A 165 -6.46 -1.85 18.30
N ALA A 166 -7.56 -2.34 18.86
CA ALA A 166 -8.40 -1.58 19.79
C ALA A 166 -7.62 -1.18 21.05
N ARG A 167 -6.85 -2.11 21.63
CA ARG A 167 -5.99 -1.83 22.79
C ARG A 167 -4.88 -0.83 22.48
N GLN A 168 -4.32 -0.89 21.28
CA GLN A 168 -3.31 0.07 20.84
C GLN A 168 -3.92 1.46 20.59
N ALA A 169 -5.13 1.52 20.01
CA ALA A 169 -5.83 2.77 19.71
C ALA A 169 -6.13 3.62 20.96
N ILE A 170 -6.36 2.99 22.11
CA ILE A 170 -6.67 3.67 23.38
C ILE A 170 -5.43 4.04 24.20
N GLN A 171 -4.22 3.72 23.73
CA GLN A 171 -3.00 4.15 24.42
C GLN A 171 -2.92 5.68 24.44
N PRO A 172 -2.51 6.33 25.54
CA PRO A 172 -2.54 7.79 25.68
C PRO A 172 -1.78 8.56 24.58
N ASP A 173 -0.64 8.04 24.15
CA ASP A 173 0.21 8.57 23.08
C ASP A 173 -0.42 8.42 21.69
N ILE A 174 -1.25 7.40 21.50
CA ILE A 174 -1.98 7.17 20.25
C ILE A 174 -3.26 8.01 20.22
N ILE A 175 -4.14 7.86 21.22
CA ILE A 175 -5.47 8.46 21.21
C ILE A 175 -5.43 9.99 21.11
N SER A 176 -4.39 10.61 21.67
CA SER A 176 -4.16 12.07 21.60
C SER A 176 -3.75 12.57 20.21
N THR A 177 -3.36 11.68 19.30
CA THR A 177 -2.90 12.02 17.93
C THR A 177 -3.90 11.61 16.84
N VAL A 178 -4.96 10.88 17.18
CA VAL A 178 -5.98 10.44 16.22
C VAL A 178 -6.80 11.64 15.76
N ASN A 179 -6.83 11.90 14.46
CA ASN A 179 -7.73 12.91 13.88
C ASN A 179 -9.17 12.38 13.76
N SER A 180 -10.12 13.25 13.44
CA SER A 180 -11.54 12.90 13.34
C SER A 180 -11.82 11.75 12.34
N GLN A 181 -11.13 11.73 11.20
CA GLN A 181 -11.25 10.64 10.22
C GLN A 181 -10.75 9.31 10.79
N GLY A 182 -9.64 9.33 11.54
CA GLY A 182 -9.08 8.16 12.19
C GLY A 182 -10.04 7.58 13.23
N ILE A 183 -10.66 8.42 14.06
CA ILE A 183 -11.66 7.99 15.04
C ILE A 183 -12.86 7.36 14.31
N ALA A 184 -13.38 8.02 13.27
CA ALA A 184 -14.50 7.47 12.49
C ALA A 184 -14.16 6.12 11.85
N ASN A 185 -12.97 5.97 11.28
CA ASN A 185 -12.53 4.71 10.68
C ASN A 185 -12.39 3.59 11.70
N ILE A 186 -11.83 3.89 12.89
CA ILE A 186 -11.74 2.93 13.99
C ILE A 186 -13.14 2.54 14.45
N CYS A 187 -14.00 3.50 14.82
CA CYS A 187 -15.35 3.24 15.31
C CYS A 187 -16.24 2.51 14.30
N TRP A 188 -16.06 2.72 12.99
CA TRP A 188 -16.81 1.99 11.96
C TRP A 188 -16.31 0.55 11.77
N ALA A 189 -15.02 0.30 12.03
CA ALA A 189 -14.42 -1.01 11.81
C ALA A 189 -14.75 -2.04 12.90
N PHE A 190 -15.20 -1.61 14.08
CA PHE A 190 -15.61 -2.44 15.21
C PHE A 190 -17.13 -2.42 15.38
#